data_AF-A0A925WPW8-F1
#
_entry.id   AF-A0A925WPW8-F1
#
_cell.length_a   1.000
_cell.length_b   1.000
_cell.length_c   1.000
_cell.angle_alpha   90.00
_cell.angle_beta   90.00
_cell.angle_gamma   90.00
#
_symmetry.space_group_name_H-M   'P 1'
#
loop_
_entity.id
_entity.type
_entity.pdbx_description
1 polymer ?
#
loop_
_entity_poly.entity_id
_entity_poly.type
_entity_poly.pdbx_seq_one_letter_code
_entity_poly.pdbx_strand_id
1 'polypeptide(L)'
;MSEPNPMAETPNAPRPSKPTARPSAAARRATGQLSGVQIMFAVILAVGLLLAINFSSRIAAGQSLFTAYDLINVEIKQLSTEQAALLAERDYVQGDAYIEQWAHDRGKMIRPGERLVIPVPAGVVATSIPPPVTDGEQFDDGIRKPQPWELWWALFSDASPPVLSNP
;
A
#
# COMPACT_ATOMS: atom_id res chain seq x y z
N MET A 1 69.15 -1.71 91.82
CA MET A 1 70.34 -0.85 91.75
C MET A 1 69.85 0.53 91.33
N SER A 2 69.82 1.47 92.28
CA SER A 2 69.70 2.93 92.10
C SER A 2 70.81 3.43 91.13
N GLU A 3 70.82 4.57 90.44
CA GLU A 3 70.07 5.84 90.45
C GLU A 3 70.51 6.61 89.14
N PRO A 4 70.37 7.95 88.95
CA PRO A 4 69.47 8.54 87.96
C PRO A 4 70.15 9.45 86.88
N ASN A 5 69.27 10.03 86.06
CA ASN A 5 69.41 11.20 85.17
C ASN A 5 70.27 12.36 85.73
N PRO A 6 70.86 13.19 84.85
CA PRO A 6 70.47 14.60 84.93
C PRO A 6 70.22 15.28 83.58
N MET A 7 69.08 15.99 83.56
CA MET A 7 68.76 17.03 82.59
C MET A 7 69.79 18.17 82.62
N ALA A 8 69.99 18.81 81.46
CA ALA A 8 70.34 20.22 81.39
C ALA A 8 69.29 20.96 80.54
N GLU A 9 68.40 21.66 81.23
CA GLU A 9 67.78 22.94 80.85
C GLU A 9 68.88 23.96 80.41
N THR A 10 68.72 25.03 79.61
CA THR A 10 67.64 25.86 79.04
C THR A 10 68.33 26.88 78.07
N PRO A 11 67.89 28.14 77.82
CA PRO A 11 66.82 28.67 76.93
C PRO A 11 67.34 29.77 75.95
N ASN A 12 66.45 30.60 75.36
CA ASN A 12 66.61 31.85 74.53
C ASN A 12 66.67 31.68 73.00
N ALA A 13 66.01 32.47 72.13
CA ALA A 13 65.07 33.60 72.19
C ALA A 13 64.42 33.81 70.76
N PRO A 14 63.48 34.76 70.51
CA PRO A 14 62.41 34.63 69.50
C PRO A 14 62.42 35.54 68.22
N ARG A 15 61.56 35.14 67.23
CA ARG A 15 60.78 35.90 66.19
C ARG A 15 61.50 36.46 64.92
N PRO A 16 60.80 36.90 63.83
CA PRO A 16 59.59 36.40 63.12
C PRO A 16 59.70 36.48 61.55
N SER A 17 58.83 35.79 60.77
CA SER A 17 58.11 36.31 59.56
C SER A 17 57.50 35.21 58.65
N LYS A 18 56.20 35.35 58.33
CA LYS A 18 55.47 34.68 57.23
C LYS A 18 55.88 35.33 55.89
N PRO A 19 55.86 34.69 54.70
CA PRO A 19 54.59 34.32 54.04
C PRO A 19 54.58 33.12 53.05
N THR A 20 53.37 32.61 52.80
CA THR A 20 52.87 31.98 51.56
C THR A 20 53.63 30.79 50.94
N ALA A 21 53.11 29.58 51.14
CA ALA A 21 53.36 28.45 50.25
C ALA A 21 52.04 27.96 49.63
N ARG A 22 51.74 28.45 48.43
CA ARG A 22 50.98 27.72 47.40
C ARG A 22 51.85 27.77 46.16
N PRO A 23 52.37 26.63 45.71
CA PRO A 23 51.77 26.06 44.51
C PRO A 23 51.83 24.54 44.53
N SER A 24 50.77 23.85 44.11
CA SER A 24 50.98 22.51 43.57
C SER A 24 50.01 22.25 42.43
N ALA A 25 50.62 22.30 41.26
CA ALA A 25 50.32 21.54 40.06
C ALA A 25 48.89 21.60 39.54
N ALA A 26 48.72 22.48 38.55
CA ALA A 26 47.81 22.25 37.45
C ALA A 26 47.85 20.77 37.03
N ALA A 27 46.70 20.11 37.08
CA ALA A 27 46.51 18.80 36.47
C ALA A 27 46.97 18.88 35.01
N ARG A 28 48.13 18.29 34.73
CA ARG A 28 48.68 18.17 33.38
C ARG A 28 47.63 17.45 32.55
N ARG A 29 47.02 18.18 31.62
CA ARG A 29 46.25 17.59 30.53
C ARG A 29 47.21 16.70 29.76
N ALA A 30 47.10 15.39 29.95
CA ALA A 30 47.78 14.41 29.13
C ALA A 30 47.12 14.45 27.75
N THR A 31 47.58 15.36 26.88
CA THR A 31 47.37 15.26 25.45
C THR A 31 48.24 14.10 24.97
N GLY A 32 47.70 12.89 25.10
CA GLY A 32 48.29 11.70 24.50
C GLY A 32 48.34 11.91 22.99
N GLN A 33 49.55 11.98 22.44
CA GLN A 33 49.76 12.01 21.01
C GLN A 33 49.26 10.68 20.45
N LEU A 34 48.16 10.71 19.71
CA LEU A 34 47.64 9.54 19.01
C LEU A 34 48.71 9.08 18.02
N SER A 35 49.20 7.85 18.18
CA SER A 35 50.17 7.27 17.25
C SER A 35 49.55 7.22 15.85
N GLY A 36 50.31 7.53 14.80
CA GLY A 36 49.81 7.50 13.42
C GLY A 36 49.18 6.14 13.04
N VAL A 37 49.63 5.05 13.66
CA VAL A 37 49.04 3.71 13.50
C VAL A 37 47.63 3.64 14.09
N GLN A 38 47.37 4.28 15.23
CA GLN A 38 46.05 4.34 15.87
C GLN A 38 45.06 5.16 15.02
N ILE A 39 45.54 6.23 14.38
CA ILE A 39 44.75 7.02 13.44
C ILE A 39 44.41 6.18 12.20
N MET A 40 45.38 5.48 11.62
CA MET A 40 45.13 4.59 10.47
C MET A 40 44.15 3.46 10.80
N PHE A 41 44.28 2.84 11.97
CA PHE A 41 43.34 1.83 12.42
C PHE A 41 41.93 2.40 12.58
N ALA A 42 41.80 3.59 13.20
CA ALA A 42 40.52 4.26 13.34
C ALA A 42 39.89 4.62 11.99
N VAL A 43 40.69 5.05 11.00
CA VAL A 43 40.21 5.35 9.64
C VAL A 43 39.73 4.09 8.93
N ILE A 44 40.49 2.99 8.98
CA ILE A 44 40.08 1.72 8.36
C ILE A 44 38.79 1.20 9.01
N LEU A 45 38.69 1.29 10.34
CA LEU A 45 37.51 0.86 11.07
C LEU A 45 36.30 1.74 10.74
N ALA A 46 36.48 3.05 10.66
CA ALA A 46 35.41 3.98 10.29
C ALA A 46 34.93 3.73 8.85
N VAL A 47 35.84 3.53 7.90
CA VAL A 47 35.50 3.20 6.51
C VAL A 47 34.79 1.85 6.43
N GLY A 48 35.31 0.82 7.11
CA GLY A 48 34.68 -0.50 7.16
C GLY A 48 33.26 -0.47 7.74
N LEU A 49 33.06 0.28 8.82
CA LEU A 49 31.73 0.47 9.42
C LEU A 49 30.77 1.21 8.49
N LEU A 50 31.25 2.26 7.82
CA LEU A 50 30.45 3.01 6.85
C LEU A 50 30.05 2.14 5.65
N LEU A 51 30.94 1.29 5.15
CA LEU A 51 30.64 0.33 4.10
C LEU A 51 29.62 -0.71 4.58
N ALA A 52 29.76 -1.27 5.78
CA ALA A 52 28.83 -2.26 6.31
C ALA A 52 27.39 -1.70 6.43
N ILE A 53 27.23 -0.46 6.91
CA ILE A 53 25.93 0.21 7.01
C ILE A 53 25.34 0.47 5.61
N ASN A 54 26.17 0.97 4.68
CA ASN A 54 25.74 1.30 3.31
C ASN A 54 25.43 0.04 2.46
N PHE A 55 26.10 -1.07 2.74
CA PHE A 55 25.82 -2.34 2.08
C PHE A 55 24.56 -3.00 2.65
N SER A 56 24.32 -2.88 3.96
CA SER A 56 23.10 -3.38 4.61
C SER A 56 21.84 -2.69 4.07
N SER A 57 21.89 -1.38 3.80
CA SER A 57 20.75 -0.64 3.23
C SER A 57 20.47 -1.01 1.77
N ARG A 58 21.51 -1.29 0.97
CA ARG A 58 21.37 -1.73 -0.43
C ARG A 58 20.77 -3.13 -0.55
N ILE A 59 21.13 -4.06 0.34
CA ILE A 59 20.55 -5.41 0.36
C ILE A 59 19.06 -5.35 0.75
N ALA A 60 18.71 -4.53 1.75
CA ALA A 60 17.33 -4.34 2.18
C ALA A 60 16.45 -3.71 1.08
N ALA A 61 16.99 -2.74 0.31
CA ALA A 61 16.27 -2.13 -0.81
C ALA A 61 15.98 -3.14 -1.95
N GLY A 62 16.89 -4.10 -2.20
CA GLY A 62 16.68 -5.15 -3.19
C GLY A 62 15.51 -6.07 -2.82
N GLN A 63 15.39 -6.45 -1.54
CA GLN A 63 14.32 -7.33 -1.08
C GLN A 63 12.93 -6.69 -1.26
N SER A 64 12.78 -5.40 -0.96
CA SER A 64 11.51 -4.70 -1.17
C SER A 64 11.04 -4.72 -2.63
N LEU A 65 11.97 -4.61 -3.57
CA LEU A 65 11.63 -4.60 -4.99
C LEU A 65 11.16 -5.99 -5.47
N PHE A 66 11.81 -7.06 -5.00
CA PHE A 66 11.39 -8.42 -5.31
C PHE A 66 10.01 -8.75 -4.72
N THR A 67 9.73 -8.34 -3.49
CA THR A 67 8.40 -8.53 -2.88
C THR A 67 7.31 -7.78 -3.65
N ALA A 68 7.57 -6.52 -4.04
CA ALA A 68 6.62 -5.75 -4.84
C ALA A 68 6.38 -6.39 -6.22
N TYR A 69 7.44 -6.87 -6.87
CA TYR A 69 7.35 -7.57 -8.14
C TYR A 69 6.53 -8.86 -8.02
N ASP A 70 6.75 -9.66 -6.97
CA ASP A 70 6.02 -10.91 -6.75
C ASP A 70 4.52 -10.64 -6.51
N LEU A 71 4.20 -9.64 -5.69
CA LEU A 71 2.82 -9.22 -5.42
C LEU A 71 2.09 -8.84 -6.72
N ILE A 72 2.71 -8.00 -7.55
CA ILE A 72 2.13 -7.56 -8.83
C ILE A 72 1.92 -8.77 -9.76
N ASN A 73 2.85 -9.72 -9.80
CA ASN A 73 2.69 -10.92 -10.65
C ASN A 73 1.55 -11.82 -10.18
N VAL A 74 1.35 -11.96 -8.87
CA VAL A 74 0.21 -12.69 -8.31
C VAL A 74 -1.10 -12.03 -8.74
N GLU A 75 -1.18 -10.71 -8.64
CA GLU A 75 -2.37 -9.95 -9.03
C GLU A 75 -2.65 -10.04 -10.53
N ILE A 76 -1.63 -9.93 -11.38
CA ILE A 76 -1.77 -10.14 -12.84
C ILE A 76 -2.31 -11.54 -13.14
N LYS A 77 -1.80 -12.57 -12.47
CA LYS A 77 -2.28 -13.95 -12.67
C LYS A 77 -3.74 -14.10 -12.27
N GLN A 78 -4.13 -13.53 -11.13
CA GLN A 78 -5.51 -13.55 -10.66
C GLN A 78 -6.43 -12.86 -11.67
N LEU A 79 -6.11 -11.63 -12.07
CA LEU A 79 -6.91 -10.87 -13.03
C LEU A 79 -6.99 -11.54 -14.40
N SER A 80 -5.90 -12.14 -14.87
CA SER A 80 -5.91 -12.88 -16.14
C SER A 80 -6.82 -14.11 -16.11
N THR A 81 -6.88 -14.79 -14.96
CA THR A 81 -7.75 -15.95 -14.75
C THR A 81 -9.22 -15.52 -14.71
N GLU A 82 -9.51 -14.44 -13.99
CA GLU A 82 -10.85 -13.86 -13.91
C GLU A 82 -11.32 -13.37 -15.28
N GLN A 83 -10.46 -12.66 -16.02
CA GLN A 83 -10.76 -12.23 -17.38
C GLN A 83 -11.08 -13.41 -18.30
N ALA A 84 -10.29 -14.48 -18.25
CA ALA A 84 -10.55 -15.68 -19.05
C ALA A 84 -11.91 -16.31 -18.71
N ALA A 85 -12.28 -16.34 -17.42
CA ALA A 85 -13.57 -16.86 -16.98
C ALA A 85 -14.74 -15.98 -17.47
N LEU A 86 -14.61 -14.65 -17.36
CA LEU A 86 -15.62 -13.70 -17.81
C LEU A 86 -15.80 -13.71 -19.33
N LEU A 87 -14.71 -13.87 -20.08
CA LEU A 87 -14.76 -14.02 -21.53
C LEU A 87 -15.49 -15.31 -21.93
N ALA A 88 -15.20 -16.43 -21.24
CA ALA A 88 -15.90 -17.69 -21.49
C ALA A 88 -17.41 -17.58 -21.19
N GLU A 89 -17.78 -16.92 -20.09
CA GLU A 89 -19.20 -16.68 -19.75
C GLU A 89 -19.89 -15.79 -20.79
N ARG A 90 -19.24 -14.70 -21.19
CA ARG A 90 -19.74 -13.82 -22.26
C ARG A 90 -19.99 -14.61 -23.54
N ASP A 91 -19.03 -15.43 -23.95
CA ASP A 91 -19.12 -16.21 -25.18
C ASP A 91 -20.22 -17.26 -25.10
N TYR A 92 -20.42 -17.88 -23.94
CA TYR A 92 -21.53 -18.79 -23.68
C TYR A 92 -22.89 -18.08 -23.83
N VAL A 93 -23.06 -16.92 -23.17
CA VAL A 93 -24.31 -16.13 -23.22
C VAL A 93 -24.61 -15.59 -24.62
N GLN A 94 -23.59 -15.31 -25.43
CA GLN A 94 -23.77 -14.90 -26.83
C GLN A 94 -24.04 -16.07 -27.78
N GLY A 95 -23.85 -17.31 -27.34
CA GLY A 95 -24.02 -18.50 -28.17
C GLY A 95 -25.48 -18.89 -28.38
N ASP A 96 -25.75 -19.55 -29.51
CA ASP A 96 -27.08 -20.04 -29.89
C ASP A 96 -27.68 -20.98 -28.84
N ALA A 97 -26.86 -21.79 -28.18
CA ALA A 97 -27.30 -22.71 -27.13
C ALA A 97 -27.93 -21.97 -25.94
N TYR A 98 -27.35 -20.85 -25.52
CA TYR A 98 -27.91 -20.01 -24.47
C TYR A 98 -29.19 -19.32 -24.93
N ILE A 99 -29.21 -18.80 -26.17
CA ILE A 99 -30.40 -18.17 -26.76
C ILE A 99 -31.56 -19.17 -26.81
N GLU A 100 -31.30 -20.40 -27.24
CA GLU A 100 -32.30 -21.46 -27.29
C GLU A 100 -32.84 -21.82 -25.90
N GLN A 101 -31.94 -22.02 -24.93
CA GLN A 101 -32.34 -22.30 -23.56
C GLN A 101 -33.18 -21.16 -22.98
N TRP A 102 -32.75 -19.92 -23.18
CA TRP A 102 -33.50 -18.74 -22.76
C TRP A 102 -34.87 -18.67 -23.45
N ALA A 103 -34.93 -18.94 -24.75
CA ALA A 103 -36.14 -18.93 -25.55
C ALA A 103 -37.17 -19.95 -25.03
N HIS A 104 -36.73 -21.16 -24.69
CA HIS A 104 -37.60 -22.20 -24.14
C HIS A 104 -38.02 -21.91 -22.70
N ASP A 105 -37.06 -21.56 -21.83
CA ASP A 105 -37.30 -21.44 -20.40
C ASP A 105 -38.06 -20.16 -20.04
N ARG A 106 -37.61 -19.02 -20.59
CA ARG A 106 -38.12 -17.69 -20.27
C ARG A 106 -39.03 -17.14 -21.37
N GLY A 107 -38.61 -17.28 -22.63
CA GLY A 107 -39.37 -16.77 -23.78
C GLY A 107 -40.65 -17.56 -24.08
N LYS A 108 -40.78 -18.79 -23.56
CA LYS A 108 -41.84 -19.76 -23.92
C LYS A 108 -41.99 -19.95 -25.44
N MET A 109 -40.90 -19.72 -26.15
CA MET A 109 -40.77 -19.96 -27.58
C MET A 109 -40.44 -21.43 -27.81
N ILE A 110 -40.86 -21.95 -28.95
CA ILE A 110 -40.66 -23.34 -29.37
C ILE A 110 -40.05 -23.36 -30.76
N ARG A 111 -39.24 -24.38 -31.07
CA ARG A 111 -38.69 -24.56 -32.42
C ARG A 111 -39.78 -24.94 -33.43
N PRO A 112 -39.56 -24.68 -34.73
CA PRO A 112 -40.43 -25.20 -35.77
C PRO A 112 -40.59 -26.73 -35.65
N GLY A 113 -41.82 -27.20 -35.41
CA GLY A 113 -42.14 -28.63 -35.27
C GLY A 113 -42.30 -29.12 -33.82
N GLU A 114 -41.96 -28.31 -32.82
CA GLU A 114 -42.26 -28.62 -31.41
C GLU A 114 -43.75 -28.37 -31.09
N ARG A 115 -44.29 -29.05 -30.06
CA ARG A 115 -45.69 -28.88 -29.62
C ARG A 115 -45.73 -28.36 -28.18
N LEU A 116 -46.21 -27.13 -28.02
CA LEU A 116 -46.47 -26.55 -26.70
C LEU A 116 -47.75 -27.15 -26.11
N VAL A 117 -47.63 -27.88 -24.99
CA VAL A 117 -48.78 -28.41 -24.25
C VAL A 117 -48.98 -27.55 -23.00
N ILE A 118 -50.11 -26.84 -22.94
CA ILE A 118 -50.52 -26.06 -21.78
C ILE A 118 -51.63 -26.85 -21.05
N PRO A 119 -51.37 -27.38 -19.84
CA PRO A 119 -52.40 -28.07 -19.07
C PRO A 119 -53.45 -27.05 -18.62
N VAL A 120 -54.69 -27.24 -19.06
CA VAL A 120 -55.83 -26.44 -18.59
C VAL A 120 -56.52 -27.21 -17.45
N PRO A 121 -56.73 -26.61 -16.28
CA PRO A 121 -57.50 -27.24 -15.20
C PRO A 121 -58.92 -27.57 -15.67
N ALA A 122 -59.44 -28.74 -15.28
CA ALA A 122 -60.80 -29.13 -15.61
C ALA A 122 -61.81 -28.11 -15.05
N GLY A 123 -62.69 -27.59 -15.92
CA GLY A 123 -63.74 -26.63 -15.56
C GLY A 123 -63.51 -25.18 -16.03
N VAL A 124 -62.37 -24.87 -16.67
CA VAL A 124 -62.08 -23.53 -17.20
C VAL A 124 -62.24 -23.53 -18.74
N VAL A 125 -63.20 -22.76 -19.25
CA VAL A 125 -63.33 -22.50 -20.69
C VAL A 125 -62.33 -21.42 -21.06
N ALA A 126 -61.37 -21.73 -21.93
CA ALA A 126 -60.42 -20.74 -22.44
C ALA A 126 -61.18 -19.72 -23.32
N THR A 127 -61.27 -18.47 -22.86
CA THR A 127 -61.79 -17.37 -23.67
C THR A 127 -60.79 -17.07 -24.79
N SER A 128 -61.26 -17.09 -26.04
CA SER A 128 -60.49 -16.64 -27.21
C SER A 128 -60.06 -15.18 -27.02
N ILE A 129 -58.75 -14.95 -26.84
CA ILE A 129 -58.18 -13.60 -26.83
C ILE A 129 -57.90 -13.22 -28.30
N PRO A 130 -58.37 -12.05 -28.78
CA PRO A 130 -58.07 -11.57 -30.13
C PRO A 130 -56.56 -11.45 -30.35
N PRO A 131 -56.07 -11.66 -31.59
CA PRO A 131 -54.64 -11.55 -31.88
C PRO A 131 -54.13 -10.16 -31.48
N PRO A 132 -52.94 -10.07 -30.83
CA PRO A 132 -52.37 -8.79 -30.47
C PRO A 132 -52.15 -7.97 -31.73
N VAL A 133 -52.73 -6.77 -31.75
CA VAL A 133 -52.42 -5.77 -32.77
C VAL A 133 -50.96 -5.41 -32.57
N THR A 134 -50.10 -5.79 -33.52
CA THR A 134 -48.69 -5.38 -33.50
C THR A 134 -48.64 -3.95 -34.01
N ASP A 135 -49.09 -3.01 -33.19
CA ASP A 135 -48.71 -1.62 -33.38
C ASP A 135 -47.22 -1.58 -33.10
N GLY A 136 -46.43 -1.24 -34.12
CA GLY A 136 -45.00 -1.00 -33.99
C GLY A 136 -44.79 0.24 -33.13
N GLU A 137 -45.04 0.13 -31.82
CA GLU A 137 -44.56 1.09 -30.85
C GLU A 137 -43.05 0.95 -30.84
N GLN A 138 -42.43 1.82 -31.65
CA GLN A 138 -41.04 2.20 -31.48
C GLN A 138 -40.90 2.61 -30.01
N PHE A 139 -40.27 1.75 -29.21
CA PHE A 139 -39.96 2.04 -27.82
C PHE A 139 -39.12 3.33 -27.79
N ASP A 140 -39.77 4.46 -27.58
CA ASP A 140 -39.13 5.68 -27.14
C ASP A 140 -38.81 5.42 -25.67
N ASP A 141 -37.52 5.19 -25.37
CA ASP A 141 -37.06 4.98 -24.00
C ASP A 141 -37.30 6.22 -23.13
N GLY A 142 -37.75 7.35 -23.72
CA GLY A 142 -37.94 8.62 -23.05
C GLY A 142 -36.62 9.17 -22.51
N ILE A 143 -35.50 8.51 -22.81
CA ILE A 143 -34.18 8.88 -22.35
C ILE A 143 -33.67 9.87 -23.38
N ARG A 144 -33.55 11.13 -22.94
CA ARG A 144 -32.82 12.15 -23.69
C ARG A 144 -31.42 11.57 -23.99
N LYS A 145 -31.15 11.28 -25.27
CA LYS A 145 -29.81 10.90 -25.70
C LYS A 145 -28.86 12.04 -25.33
N PRO A 146 -27.82 11.78 -24.50
CA PRO A 146 -26.91 12.83 -24.09
C PRO A 146 -26.22 13.40 -25.32
N GLN A 147 -26.10 14.73 -25.36
CA GLN A 147 -25.40 15.40 -26.46
C GLN A 147 -23.90 15.05 -26.39
N PRO A 148 -23.17 14.99 -27.52
CA PRO A 148 -21.76 14.59 -27.52
C PRO A 148 -20.87 15.31 -26.48
N TRP A 149 -21.15 16.59 -26.19
CA TRP A 149 -20.41 17.37 -25.19
C TRP A 149 -20.72 16.93 -23.74
N GLU A 150 -21.93 16.45 -23.45
CA GLU A 150 -22.32 15.92 -22.13
C GLU A 150 -21.56 14.62 -21.84
N LEU A 151 -21.32 13.78 -22.87
CA LEU A 151 -20.46 12.61 -22.75
C LEU A 151 -19.01 12.99 -22.46
N TRP A 152 -18.47 13.99 -23.17
CA TRP A 152 -17.11 14.47 -22.90
C TRP A 152 -16.99 15.02 -21.47
N TRP A 153 -17.99 15.75 -20.99
CA TRP A 153 -17.99 16.25 -19.62
C TRP A 153 -17.97 15.13 -18.58
N ALA A 154 -18.79 14.08 -18.76
CA ALA A 154 -18.84 12.93 -17.86
C ALA A 154 -17.50 12.16 -17.78
N LEU A 155 -16.66 12.23 -18.81
CA LEU A 155 -15.34 11.58 -18.80
C LEU A 155 -14.30 12.34 -17.96
N PHE A 156 -14.48 13.65 -17.78
CA PHE A 156 -13.48 14.51 -17.13
C PHE A 156 -13.98 15.14 -15.82
N SER A 157 -15.22 14.87 -15.40
CA SER A 157 -15.82 15.53 -14.25
C SER A 157 -16.82 14.62 -13.52
N ASP A 158 -16.69 14.55 -12.19
CA ASP A 158 -17.59 13.82 -11.28
C ASP A 158 -18.86 14.62 -10.90
N ALA A 159 -19.10 15.76 -11.54
CA ALA A 159 -20.20 16.67 -11.25
C ALA A 159 -21.17 16.78 -12.43
N SER A 160 -22.46 17.02 -12.12
CA SER A 160 -23.49 17.21 -13.16
C SER A 160 -23.11 18.33 -14.13
N PRO A 161 -23.31 18.14 -15.45
CA PRO A 161 -22.97 19.14 -16.45
C PRO A 161 -23.77 20.43 -16.23
N PRO A 162 -23.18 21.61 -16.49
CA PRO A 162 -23.89 22.88 -16.38
C PRO A 162 -25.06 22.92 -17.38
N VAL A 163 -26.23 23.36 -16.92
CA VAL A 163 -27.40 23.54 -17.79
C VAL A 163 -27.20 24.80 -18.63
N LEU A 164 -26.81 24.61 -19.89
CA LEU A 164 -26.72 25.70 -20.86
C LEU A 164 -28.14 26.04 -21.34
N SER A 165 -28.71 27.11 -20.80
CA SER A 165 -29.93 27.71 -21.35
C SER A 165 -29.63 28.26 -22.75
N ASN A 166 -30.12 27.58 -23.79
CA ASN A 166 -30.02 28.08 -25.15
C ASN A 166 -30.95 29.31 -25.30
N PRO A 167 -30.51 30.44 -25.87
CA PRO A 167 -31.38 31.60 -26.12
C PRO A 167 -32.47 31.34 -27.16
#